data_AF-A0A4T0UTB9-F1
#
_entry.id   AF-A0A4T0UTB9-F1
#
_cell.length_a   1.000
_cell.length_b   1.000
_cell.length_c   1.000
_cell.angle_alpha   90.00
_cell.angle_beta   90.00
_cell.angle_gamma   90.00
#
_symmetry.space_group_name_H-M   'P 1'
#
loop_
_entity.id
_entity.type
_entity.pdbx_description
1 polymer ?
#
loop_
_entity_poly.entity_id
_entity_poly.type
_entity_poly.pdbx_seq_one_letter_code
_entity_poly.pdbx_strand_id
1 'polypeptide(L)'
;MFFARKQTELIDAGQTLPGRDRELLDPRTRHLVLGTPVVTDEVPDGLEVALFGLGCFWGAEEIFWQVPGVWSTSVGYAGGTTPNPTYEEVCTGMTNHTEAVRVVFDPSKVSYADLVKQFFEVHDPTQGMRQGNDVGTQYRSALYYASPEQEQTATELTKVYGEELARRGIGAITTEVRPAAETPYYYAEDGHQQYLHKNPYGYRCHANTGVPFPA
;
A
#
# COMPACT_ATOMS: atom_id res chain seq x y z
N MET A 1 17.28 18.79 20.69
CA MET A 1 16.15 18.72 19.75
C MET A 1 16.73 18.26 18.41
N PHE A 2 16.92 16.95 18.24
CA PHE A 2 17.44 16.40 16.99
C PHE A 2 16.27 16.35 16.01
N PHE A 3 16.26 17.26 15.04
CA PHE A 3 15.41 17.09 13.86
C PHE A 3 15.96 15.90 13.09
N ALA A 4 15.44 14.70 13.37
CA ALA A 4 15.75 13.52 12.58
C ALA A 4 15.42 13.86 11.11
N ARG A 5 16.45 13.89 10.28
CA ARG A 5 16.31 14.15 8.85
C ARG A 5 15.43 13.03 8.29
N LYS A 6 14.27 13.37 7.75
CA LYS A 6 13.34 12.36 7.21
C LYS A 6 14.07 11.57 6.12
N GLN A 7 14.10 10.25 6.28
CA GLN A 7 14.83 9.36 5.39
C GLN A 7 14.13 9.29 4.04
N THR A 8 14.81 9.76 3.00
CA THR A 8 14.29 9.90 1.63
C THR A 8 15.07 9.05 0.62
N GLU A 9 15.92 8.17 1.14
CA GLU A 9 16.71 7.20 0.39
C GLU A 9 16.62 5.86 1.12
N LEU A 10 16.52 4.77 0.35
CA LEU A 10 16.61 3.41 0.90
C LEU A 10 18.05 3.16 1.36
N ILE A 11 18.21 2.48 2.48
CA ILE A 11 19.53 2.10 3.01
C ILE A 11 19.89 0.68 2.60
N ASP A 12 21.17 0.33 2.75
CA ASP A 12 21.62 -1.04 2.53
C ASP A 12 20.88 -2.02 3.45
N ALA A 13 20.53 -3.21 2.92
CA ALA A 13 19.79 -4.22 3.65
C ALA A 13 20.48 -4.61 4.98
N GLY A 14 21.81 -4.66 5.00
CA GLY A 14 22.61 -4.97 6.20
C GLY A 14 22.62 -3.86 7.26
N GLN A 15 22.09 -2.68 6.93
CA GLN A 15 21.94 -1.54 7.84
C GLN A 15 20.50 -1.36 8.34
N THR A 16 19.55 -2.15 7.85
CA THR A 16 18.17 -2.10 8.31
C THR A 16 18.02 -2.63 9.73
N LEU A 17 16.95 -2.23 10.39
CA LEU A 17 16.65 -2.73 11.73
C LEU A 17 16.49 -4.26 11.71
N PRO A 18 16.92 -4.97 12.77
CA PRO A 18 16.88 -6.43 12.80
C PRO A 18 15.45 -7.00 12.87
N GLY A 19 14.47 -6.18 13.27
CA GLY A 19 13.08 -6.60 13.35
C GLY A 19 12.85 -7.64 14.44
N ARG A 20 11.93 -8.57 14.19
CA ARG A 20 11.54 -9.63 15.13
C ARG A 20 10.98 -10.85 14.42
N ASP A 21 11.00 -12.00 15.09
CA ASP A 21 10.47 -13.26 14.55
C ASP A 21 8.96 -13.41 14.77
N ARG A 22 8.37 -12.64 15.69
CA ARG A 22 6.94 -12.73 16.01
C ARG A 22 6.11 -11.76 15.18
N GLU A 23 4.96 -12.23 14.73
CA GLU A 23 3.92 -11.38 14.14
C GLU A 23 3.30 -10.45 15.19
N LEU A 24 2.77 -9.32 14.73
CA LEU A 24 2.21 -8.27 15.59
C LEU A 24 0.69 -8.35 15.74
N LEU A 25 0.00 -9.02 14.80
CA LEU A 25 -1.45 -9.08 14.72
C LEU A 25 -1.95 -10.46 15.19
N ASP A 26 -3.07 -10.49 15.92
CA ASP A 26 -3.72 -11.77 16.26
C ASP A 26 -4.31 -12.38 14.97
N PRO A 27 -4.00 -13.64 14.63
CA PRO A 27 -4.55 -14.29 13.43
C PRO A 27 -6.08 -14.39 13.43
N ARG A 28 -6.73 -14.20 14.58
CA ARG A 28 -8.18 -14.20 14.73
C ARG A 28 -8.81 -12.81 14.58
N THR A 29 -8.03 -11.77 14.30
CA THR A 29 -8.55 -10.42 14.09
C THR A 29 -9.55 -10.41 12.92
N ARG A 30 -10.72 -9.83 13.18
CA ARG A 30 -11.79 -9.68 12.19
C ARG A 30 -11.88 -8.25 11.71
N HIS A 31 -12.12 -8.12 10.42
CA HIS A 31 -12.31 -6.85 9.74
C HIS A 31 -13.56 -6.18 10.27
N LEU A 32 -13.44 -4.97 10.81
CA LEU A 32 -14.56 -4.33 11.51
C LEU A 32 -15.74 -3.97 10.58
N VAL A 33 -15.45 -3.62 9.32
CA VAL A 33 -16.47 -3.26 8.33
C VAL A 33 -17.02 -4.50 7.59
N LEU A 34 -16.13 -5.29 6.98
CA LEU A 34 -16.49 -6.42 6.11
C LEU A 34 -16.82 -7.71 6.88
N GLY A 35 -16.44 -7.78 8.17
CA GLY A 35 -16.67 -8.95 9.02
C GLY A 35 -15.82 -10.18 8.67
N THR A 36 -14.96 -10.11 7.67
CA THR A 36 -14.06 -11.18 7.22
C THR A 36 -12.77 -11.24 8.07
N PRO A 37 -11.95 -12.29 7.97
CA PRO A 37 -10.62 -12.30 8.59
C PRO A 37 -9.72 -11.19 8.04
N VAL A 38 -8.94 -10.53 8.90
CA VAL A 38 -7.91 -9.54 8.47
C VAL A 38 -6.63 -10.26 8.02
N VAL A 39 -6.19 -11.24 8.80
CA VAL A 39 -5.07 -12.11 8.42
C VAL A 39 -5.57 -13.08 7.35
N THR A 40 -4.98 -12.98 6.17
CA THR A 40 -5.43 -13.63 4.92
C THR A 40 -4.24 -14.25 4.19
N ASP A 41 -3.37 -14.92 4.93
CA ASP A 41 -2.21 -15.63 4.36
C ASP A 41 -2.69 -16.81 3.49
N GLU A 42 -3.79 -17.43 3.90
CA GLU A 42 -4.58 -18.34 3.08
C GLU A 42 -5.80 -17.60 2.52
N VAL A 43 -5.79 -17.38 1.21
CA VAL A 43 -6.86 -16.69 0.50
C VAL A 43 -7.89 -17.73 0.04
N PRO A 44 -9.21 -17.49 0.26
CA PRO A 44 -10.24 -18.39 -0.24
C PRO A 44 -10.16 -18.63 -1.75
N ASP A 45 -10.52 -19.85 -2.19
CA ASP A 45 -10.53 -20.21 -3.60
C ASP A 45 -11.37 -19.24 -4.44
N GLY A 46 -10.83 -18.87 -5.59
CA GLY A 46 -11.46 -17.94 -6.53
C GLY A 46 -11.31 -16.46 -6.17
N LEU A 47 -10.67 -16.12 -5.06
CA LEU A 47 -10.29 -14.75 -4.72
C LEU A 47 -8.83 -14.47 -5.08
N GLU A 48 -8.54 -13.21 -5.35
CA GLU A 48 -7.20 -12.72 -5.69
C GLU A 48 -6.72 -11.66 -4.69
N VAL A 49 -5.41 -11.37 -4.78
CA VAL A 49 -4.72 -10.41 -3.93
C VAL A 49 -4.15 -9.29 -4.76
N ALA A 50 -4.34 -8.06 -4.28
CA ALA A 50 -3.59 -6.90 -4.73
C ALA A 50 -2.88 -6.24 -3.54
N LEU A 51 -1.65 -5.76 -3.74
CA LEU A 51 -0.87 -5.11 -2.69
C LEU A 51 -0.36 -3.76 -3.21
N PHE A 52 -0.77 -2.68 -2.53
CA PHE A 52 -0.53 -1.32 -2.97
C PHE A 52 0.08 -0.46 -1.86
N GLY A 53 1.10 0.34 -2.15
CA GLY A 53 1.62 1.40 -1.29
C GLY A 53 1.28 2.76 -1.90
N LEU A 54 0.55 3.61 -1.17
CA LEU A 54 0.00 4.85 -1.72
C LEU A 54 -0.01 5.99 -0.68
N GLY A 55 1.03 6.05 0.15
CA GLY A 55 1.12 6.98 1.28
C GLY A 55 0.47 6.43 2.54
N CYS A 56 -0.14 7.31 3.34
CA CYS A 56 -0.78 6.92 4.60
C CYS A 56 -1.84 5.83 4.36
N PHE A 57 -1.59 4.65 4.92
CA PHE A 57 -2.43 3.47 4.69
C PHE A 57 -3.85 3.56 5.28
N TRP A 58 -4.13 4.50 6.21
CA TRP A 58 -5.45 4.61 6.85
C TRP A 58 -6.53 5.07 5.88
N GLY A 59 -6.24 6.13 5.12
CA GLY A 59 -7.14 6.61 4.07
C GLY A 59 -7.18 5.65 2.89
N ALA A 60 -6.04 5.06 2.55
CA ALA A 60 -5.94 4.10 1.46
C ALA A 60 -6.83 2.85 1.70
N GLU A 61 -6.76 2.27 2.90
CA GLU A 61 -7.59 1.12 3.27
C GLU A 61 -9.09 1.45 3.21
N GLU A 62 -9.49 2.64 3.70
CA GLU A 62 -10.89 3.10 3.67
C GLU A 62 -11.48 3.10 2.27
N ILE A 63 -10.70 3.51 1.28
CA ILE A 63 -11.12 3.53 -0.11
C ILE A 63 -11.35 2.11 -0.61
N PHE A 64 -10.40 1.19 -0.36
CA PHE A 64 -10.48 -0.15 -0.93
C PHE A 64 -11.57 -1.00 -0.30
N TRP A 65 -11.83 -0.93 1.01
CA TRP A 65 -12.91 -1.73 1.61
C TRP A 65 -14.30 -1.29 1.13
N GLN A 66 -14.44 -0.09 0.57
CA GLN A 66 -15.70 0.42 0.01
C GLN A 66 -15.96 -0.06 -1.41
N VAL A 67 -14.96 -0.62 -2.10
CA VAL A 67 -15.09 -1.10 -3.48
C VAL A 67 -15.94 -2.37 -3.52
N PRO A 68 -17.07 -2.39 -4.25
CA PRO A 68 -17.86 -3.59 -4.41
C PRO A 68 -17.04 -4.71 -5.05
N GLY A 69 -17.02 -5.89 -4.42
CA GLY A 69 -16.19 -7.02 -4.84
C GLY A 69 -14.94 -7.24 -4.00
N VAL A 70 -14.55 -6.26 -3.17
CA VAL A 70 -13.52 -6.47 -2.15
C VAL A 70 -14.09 -7.31 -1.00
N TRP A 71 -13.34 -8.35 -0.62
CA TRP A 71 -13.72 -9.32 0.42
C TRP A 71 -13.06 -9.02 1.76
N SER A 72 -11.80 -8.62 1.77
CA SER A 72 -11.09 -8.20 2.97
C SER A 72 -9.99 -7.20 2.62
N THR A 73 -9.66 -6.31 3.55
CA THR A 73 -8.47 -5.47 3.48
C THR A 73 -7.66 -5.56 4.76
N SER A 74 -6.36 -5.29 4.67
CA SER A 74 -5.52 -5.05 5.83
C SER A 74 -4.46 -4.02 5.50
N VAL A 75 -3.94 -3.38 6.53
CA VAL A 75 -2.79 -2.48 6.42
C VAL A 75 -1.54 -3.09 7.02
N GLY A 76 -0.39 -2.74 6.45
CA GLY A 76 0.88 -3.33 6.83
C GLY A 76 2.07 -2.67 6.15
N TYR A 77 3.18 -3.39 6.18
CA TYR A 77 4.49 -2.92 5.74
C TYR A 77 5.06 -3.87 4.69
N ALA A 78 5.46 -3.35 3.53
CA ALA A 78 5.98 -4.18 2.42
C ALA A 78 7.14 -3.50 1.68
N GLY A 79 7.89 -4.28 0.89
CA GLY A 79 8.98 -3.80 0.03
C GLY A 79 10.29 -3.43 0.75
N GLY A 80 10.35 -3.57 2.07
CA GLY A 80 11.57 -3.46 2.86
C GLY A 80 12.18 -4.82 3.20
N THR A 81 13.14 -4.82 4.13
CA THR A 81 13.91 -6.02 4.51
C THR A 81 13.80 -6.40 5.98
N THR A 82 13.33 -5.49 6.85
CA THR A 82 13.19 -5.77 8.28
C THR A 82 12.00 -6.70 8.54
N PRO A 83 12.19 -7.88 9.14
CA PRO A 83 11.07 -8.79 9.41
C PRO A 83 10.16 -8.28 10.53
N ASN A 84 8.84 -8.40 10.33
CA ASN A 84 7.79 -8.03 11.27
C ASN A 84 7.98 -6.66 11.95
N PRO A 85 8.24 -5.56 11.22
CA PRO A 85 8.55 -4.26 11.82
C PRO A 85 7.32 -3.65 12.51
N THR A 86 7.53 -2.83 13.54
CA THR A 86 6.45 -2.02 14.13
C THR A 86 6.24 -0.73 13.36
N TYR A 87 5.10 -0.08 13.57
CA TYR A 87 4.85 1.27 13.05
C TYR A 87 5.97 2.26 13.42
N GLU A 88 6.42 2.22 14.67
CA GLU A 88 7.49 3.10 15.17
C GLU A 88 8.82 2.84 14.45
N GLU A 89 9.16 1.58 14.19
CA GLU A 89 10.37 1.21 13.45
C GLU A 89 10.29 1.68 12.00
N VAL A 90 9.16 1.47 11.32
CA VAL A 90 8.94 1.95 9.95
C VAL A 90 9.02 3.47 9.88
N CYS A 91 8.48 4.17 10.87
CA CYS A 91 8.55 5.63 10.97
C CYS A 91 9.98 6.18 11.06
N THR A 92 10.96 5.38 11.51
CA THR A 92 12.38 5.79 11.50
C THR A 92 12.97 5.86 10.08
N GLY A 93 12.35 5.17 9.11
CA GLY A 93 12.89 4.98 7.76
C GLY A 93 13.95 3.89 7.67
N MET A 94 14.35 3.26 8.78
CA MET A 94 15.44 2.27 8.82
C MET A 94 15.00 0.84 8.49
N THR A 95 13.80 0.64 7.95
CA THR A 95 13.28 -0.69 7.59
C THR A 95 13.16 -0.91 6.08
N ASN A 96 13.30 0.17 5.29
CA ASN A 96 13.02 0.23 3.86
C ASN A 96 11.57 -0.11 3.45
N HIS A 97 10.68 -0.42 4.41
CA HIS A 97 9.29 -0.72 4.10
C HIS A 97 8.54 0.54 3.69
N THR A 98 7.54 0.35 2.82
CA THR A 98 6.44 1.28 2.61
C THR A 98 5.22 0.81 3.37
N GLU A 99 4.41 1.76 3.83
CA GLU A 99 3.03 1.50 4.19
C GLU A 99 2.30 0.94 2.98
N ALA A 100 1.63 -0.18 3.18
CA ALA A 100 0.97 -0.94 2.14
C ALA A 100 -0.43 -1.38 2.61
N VAL A 101 -1.35 -1.41 1.66
CA VAL A 101 -2.70 -1.95 1.79
C VAL A 101 -2.75 -3.25 1.01
N ARG A 102 -3.09 -4.32 1.72
CA ARG A 102 -3.38 -5.63 1.14
C ARG A 102 -4.88 -5.73 0.91
N VAL A 103 -5.28 -5.97 -0.33
CA VAL A 103 -6.68 -6.09 -0.75
C VAL A 103 -6.93 -7.51 -1.24
N VAL A 104 -7.91 -8.20 -0.67
CA VAL A 104 -8.43 -9.47 -1.17
C VAL A 104 -9.74 -9.20 -1.89
N PHE A 105 -9.87 -9.61 -3.14
CA PHE A 105 -11.01 -9.27 -3.99
C PHE A 105 -11.50 -10.45 -4.82
N ASP A 106 -12.76 -10.36 -5.24
CA ASP A 106 -13.43 -11.31 -6.12
C ASP A 106 -13.29 -10.83 -7.59
N PRO A 107 -12.45 -11.47 -8.43
CA PRO A 107 -12.21 -11.07 -9.81
C PRO A 107 -13.47 -11.17 -10.69
N SER A 108 -14.51 -11.88 -10.25
CA SER A 108 -15.81 -11.91 -10.94
C SER A 108 -16.66 -10.65 -10.70
N LYS A 109 -16.30 -9.83 -9.71
CA LYS A 109 -17.02 -8.60 -9.33
C LYS A 109 -16.23 -7.32 -9.59
N VAL A 110 -14.92 -7.34 -9.33
CA VAL A 110 -14.01 -6.22 -9.58
C VAL A 110 -12.72 -6.74 -10.20
N SER A 111 -12.28 -6.13 -11.29
CA SER A 111 -11.04 -6.57 -11.94
C SER A 111 -9.82 -5.99 -11.23
N TYR A 112 -8.68 -6.68 -11.34
CA TYR A 112 -7.39 -6.12 -10.89
C TYR A 112 -7.10 -4.78 -11.58
N ALA A 113 -7.44 -4.64 -12.87
CA ALA A 113 -7.29 -3.39 -13.61
C ALA A 113 -8.08 -2.23 -12.98
N ASP A 114 -9.30 -2.47 -12.50
CA ASP A 114 -10.11 -1.44 -11.84
C ASP A 114 -9.49 -1.02 -10.50
N LEU A 115 -8.93 -1.97 -9.74
CA LEU A 115 -8.19 -1.66 -8.51
C LEU A 115 -6.92 -0.84 -8.78
N VAL A 116 -6.19 -1.14 -9.86
CA VAL A 116 -4.99 -0.38 -10.27
C VAL A 116 -5.36 1.03 -10.74
N LYS A 117 -6.47 1.19 -11.46
CA LYS A 117 -6.98 2.52 -11.83
C LYS A 117 -7.36 3.33 -10.59
N GLN A 118 -8.12 2.73 -9.68
CA GLN A 118 -8.48 3.34 -8.40
C GLN A 118 -7.23 3.76 -7.63
N PHE A 119 -6.22 2.89 -7.55
CA PHE A 119 -4.92 3.18 -6.96
C PHE A 119 -4.32 4.48 -7.51
N PHE A 120 -4.25 4.63 -8.84
CA PHE A 120 -3.66 5.81 -9.46
C PHE A 120 -4.46 7.12 -9.28
N GLU A 121 -5.77 7.03 -9.07
CA GLU A 121 -6.65 8.20 -8.88
C GLU A 121 -6.66 8.74 -7.44
N VAL A 122 -6.24 7.92 -6.46
CA VAL A 122 -6.40 8.25 -5.03
C VAL A 122 -5.13 8.74 -4.35
N HIS A 123 -4.00 8.75 -5.05
CA HIS A 123 -2.74 9.30 -4.57
C HIS A 123 -1.97 10.02 -5.69
N ASP A 124 -0.91 10.73 -5.35
CA ASP A 124 0.03 11.27 -6.34
C ASP A 124 1.23 10.32 -6.54
N PRO A 125 1.31 9.61 -7.68
CA PRO A 125 2.37 8.64 -7.94
C PRO A 125 3.69 9.29 -8.39
N THR A 126 3.81 10.62 -8.42
CA THR A 126 5.00 11.33 -8.93
C THR A 126 5.92 11.87 -7.83
N GLN A 127 5.57 11.66 -6.56
CA GLN A 127 6.22 12.34 -5.44
C GLN A 127 7.44 11.61 -4.87
N GLY A 128 7.75 10.39 -5.34
CA GLY A 128 8.89 9.60 -4.87
C GLY A 128 8.73 9.17 -3.43
N MET A 129 9.69 9.55 -2.56
CA MET A 129 9.71 9.19 -1.14
C MET A 129 8.87 10.16 -0.29
N ARG A 130 7.65 10.43 -0.76
CA ARG A 130 6.68 11.36 -0.16
C ARG A 130 5.28 11.09 -0.70
N GLN A 131 4.27 11.33 0.13
CA GLN A 131 2.88 11.51 -0.28
C GLN A 131 2.27 12.72 0.43
N GLY A 132 1.94 13.78 -0.30
CA GLY A 132 1.45 15.05 0.22
C GLY A 132 2.41 15.67 1.26
N ASN A 133 1.94 15.72 2.50
CA ASN A 133 2.69 16.22 3.66
C ASN A 133 3.49 15.11 4.37
N ASP A 134 3.22 13.85 4.03
CA ASP A 134 3.86 12.68 4.62
C ASP A 134 5.14 12.39 3.85
N VAL A 135 6.27 12.79 4.43
CA VAL A 135 7.59 12.67 3.83
C VAL A 135 8.33 11.49 4.45
N GLY A 136 8.91 10.63 3.61
CA GLY A 136 9.68 9.47 4.02
C GLY A 136 9.57 8.31 3.03
N THR A 137 10.57 7.44 2.98
CA THR A 137 10.57 6.23 2.14
C THR A 137 9.39 5.32 2.40
N GLN A 138 8.78 5.41 3.59
CA GLN A 138 7.62 4.63 3.97
C GLN A 138 6.30 5.09 3.33
N TYR A 139 6.27 6.25 2.67
CA TYR A 139 5.07 6.79 2.04
C TYR A 139 5.14 6.76 0.51
N ARG A 140 6.09 5.99 -0.05
CA ARG A 140 6.31 5.94 -1.49
C ARG A 140 5.15 5.23 -2.21
N SER A 141 4.97 5.59 -3.47
CA SER A 141 4.07 4.86 -4.36
C SER A 141 4.67 3.50 -4.71
N ALA A 142 3.93 2.42 -4.50
CA ALA A 142 4.34 1.06 -4.80
C ALA A 142 3.15 0.18 -5.19
N LEU A 143 3.42 -0.82 -6.02
CA LEU A 143 2.46 -1.82 -6.47
C LEU A 143 3.20 -3.15 -6.56
N TYR A 144 2.73 -4.14 -5.80
CA TYR A 144 3.31 -5.47 -5.77
C TYR A 144 2.34 -6.49 -6.36
N TYR A 145 2.73 -7.13 -7.46
CA TYR A 145 1.86 -8.04 -8.23
C TYR A 145 2.06 -9.51 -7.82
N ALA A 146 0.97 -10.29 -7.81
CA ALA A 146 0.99 -11.69 -7.39
C ALA A 146 1.09 -12.69 -8.56
N SER A 147 0.83 -12.27 -9.80
CA SER A 147 0.88 -13.13 -10.99
C SER A 147 1.43 -12.39 -12.22
N PRO A 148 1.84 -13.12 -13.28
CA PRO A 148 2.25 -12.52 -14.55
C PRO A 148 1.15 -11.68 -15.22
N GLU A 149 -0.12 -12.06 -15.07
CA GLU A 149 -1.26 -11.30 -15.59
C GLU A 149 -1.42 -9.96 -14.85
N GLN A 150 -1.21 -9.98 -13.54
CA GLN A 150 -1.17 -8.76 -12.74
C GLN A 150 0.05 -7.90 -13.09
N GLU A 151 1.22 -8.48 -13.34
CA GLU A 151 2.42 -7.76 -13.80
C GLU A 151 2.17 -7.01 -15.11
N GLN A 152 1.60 -7.69 -16.09
CA GLN A 152 1.26 -7.11 -17.38
C GLN A 152 0.28 -5.96 -17.22
N THR A 153 -0.80 -6.19 -16.46
CA THR A 153 -1.83 -5.18 -16.19
C THR A 153 -1.26 -3.97 -15.46
N ALA A 154 -0.45 -4.20 -14.42
CA ALA A 154 0.17 -3.13 -13.64
C ALA A 154 1.12 -2.30 -14.49
N THR A 155 1.97 -2.95 -15.29
CA THR A 155 2.95 -2.28 -16.16
C THR A 155 2.26 -1.45 -17.24
N GLU A 156 1.24 -2.01 -17.89
CA GLU A 156 0.47 -1.32 -18.92
C GLU A 156 -0.26 -0.10 -18.36
N LEU A 157 -1.00 -0.26 -17.27
CA LEU A 157 -1.75 0.84 -16.66
C LEU A 157 -0.83 1.91 -16.07
N THR A 158 0.30 1.52 -15.50
CA THR A 158 1.34 2.47 -15.05
C THR A 158 1.84 3.31 -16.21
N LYS A 159 2.13 2.69 -17.36
CA LYS A 159 2.57 3.40 -18.56
C LYS A 159 1.49 4.37 -19.06
N VAL A 160 0.26 3.89 -19.22
CA VAL A 160 -0.88 4.70 -19.70
C VAL A 160 -1.11 5.93 -18.82
N TYR A 161 -1.12 5.74 -17.50
CA TYR A 161 -1.30 6.85 -16.57
C TYR A 161 -0.07 7.78 -16.55
N GLY A 162 1.14 7.24 -16.70
CA GLY A 162 2.36 8.03 -16.79
C GLY A 162 2.40 8.96 -17.99
N GLU A 163 1.95 8.48 -19.16
CA GLU A 163 1.78 9.30 -20.37
C GLU A 163 0.76 10.42 -20.13
N GLU A 164 -0.32 10.13 -19.40
CA GLU A 164 -1.33 11.12 -19.05
C GLU A 164 -0.81 12.22 -18.13
N LEU A 165 -0.08 11.86 -17.08
CA LEU A 165 0.53 12.82 -16.16
C LEU A 165 1.61 13.65 -16.85
N ALA A 166 2.40 13.04 -17.74
CA ALA A 166 3.40 13.74 -18.54
C ALA A 166 2.75 14.75 -19.49
N ARG A 167 1.64 14.38 -20.16
CA ARG A 167 0.85 15.28 -21.01
C ARG A 167 0.33 16.50 -20.27
N ARG A 168 0.07 16.37 -18.98
CA ARG A 168 -0.38 17.46 -18.09
C ARG A 168 0.76 18.22 -17.40
N GLY A 169 2.01 17.81 -17.62
CA GLY A 169 3.19 18.45 -17.01
C GLY A 169 3.34 18.19 -15.51
N ILE A 170 2.75 17.12 -14.97
CA ILE A 170 2.78 16.80 -13.53
C ILE A 170 4.11 16.15 -13.14
N GLY A 171 4.68 15.32 -14.02
CA GLY A 171 5.96 14.65 -13.81
C GLY A 171 5.95 13.19 -14.24
N ALA A 172 7.08 12.51 -14.02
CA ALA A 172 7.19 11.07 -14.24
C ALA A 172 6.66 10.30 -13.03
N ILE A 173 6.08 9.14 -13.27
CA ILE A 173 5.67 8.22 -12.21
C ILE A 173 6.89 7.66 -11.50
N THR A 174 6.78 7.58 -10.18
CA THR A 174 7.78 7.04 -9.25
C THR A 174 7.35 5.72 -8.60
N THR A 175 6.19 5.18 -9.01
CA THR A 175 5.64 3.93 -8.50
C THR A 175 6.61 2.77 -8.69
N GLU A 176 6.99 2.13 -7.59
CA GLU A 176 7.75 0.88 -7.58
C GLU A 176 6.82 -0.27 -8.00
N VAL A 177 7.15 -0.97 -9.08
CA VAL A 177 6.38 -2.14 -9.55
C VAL A 177 7.27 -3.38 -9.42
N ARG A 178 6.90 -4.32 -8.53
CA ARG A 178 7.73 -5.51 -8.22
C ARG A 178 6.88 -6.76 -7.91
N PRO A 179 7.45 -7.97 -7.97
CA PRO A 179 6.75 -9.19 -7.57
C PRO A 179 6.44 -9.20 -6.07
N ALA A 180 5.19 -9.52 -5.70
CA ALA A 180 4.78 -9.71 -4.31
C ALA A 180 5.58 -10.83 -3.60
N ALA A 181 6.02 -11.84 -4.36
CA ALA A 181 6.86 -12.93 -3.86
C ALA A 181 8.25 -12.46 -3.35
N GLU A 182 8.71 -11.29 -3.79
CA GLU A 182 9.99 -10.69 -3.38
C GLU A 182 9.81 -9.55 -2.36
N THR A 183 8.56 -9.20 -2.04
CA THR A 183 8.21 -8.08 -1.16
C THR A 183 7.33 -8.61 -0.03
N PRO A 184 7.92 -9.22 1.02
CA PRO A 184 7.14 -9.76 2.12
C PRO A 184 6.26 -8.68 2.73
N TYR A 185 5.02 -9.04 3.01
CA TYR A 185 4.03 -8.19 3.65
C TYR A 185 3.91 -8.55 5.13
N TYR A 186 4.05 -7.56 5.98
CA TYR A 186 3.89 -7.71 7.43
C TYR A 186 2.68 -6.91 7.89
N TYR A 187 1.71 -7.57 8.52
CA TYR A 187 0.54 -6.88 9.07
C TYR A 187 0.94 -5.85 10.12
N ALA A 188 0.38 -4.66 10.02
CA ALA A 188 0.48 -3.66 11.07
C ALA A 188 -0.35 -4.06 12.30
N GLU A 189 -0.06 -3.41 13.42
CA GLU A 189 -0.72 -3.59 14.70
C GLU A 189 -2.24 -3.41 14.59
N ASP A 190 -3.01 -4.09 15.46
CA ASP A 190 -4.49 -4.02 15.43
C ASP A 190 -5.01 -2.58 15.39
N GLY A 191 -4.38 -1.67 16.14
CA GLY A 191 -4.76 -0.26 16.19
C GLY A 191 -4.80 0.44 14.83
N HIS A 192 -4.02 -0.02 13.84
CA HIS A 192 -3.99 0.53 12.49
C HIS A 192 -5.03 -0.11 11.56
N GLN A 193 -5.44 -1.35 11.83
CA GLN A 193 -6.45 -2.06 11.04
C GLN A 193 -7.80 -1.33 11.13
N GLN A 194 -8.35 -0.94 9.98
CA GLN A 194 -9.59 -0.18 9.84
C GLN A 194 -9.63 1.06 10.74
N TYR A 195 -8.49 1.77 10.83
CA TYR A 195 -8.31 2.90 11.74
C TYR A 195 -9.40 3.98 11.57
N LEU A 196 -9.77 4.33 10.33
CA LEU A 196 -10.79 5.35 10.08
C LEU A 196 -12.22 4.89 10.41
N HIS A 197 -12.47 3.58 10.45
CA HIS A 197 -13.72 3.07 11.01
C HIS A 197 -13.74 3.21 12.53
N LYS A 198 -12.62 2.91 13.20
CA LYS A 198 -12.44 3.11 14.65
C LYS A 198 -12.48 4.60 15.02
N ASN A 199 -11.97 5.46 14.14
CA ASN A 199 -11.81 6.91 14.33
C ASN A 199 -12.36 7.69 13.12
N PRO A 200 -13.70 7.95 13.06
CA PRO A 200 -14.33 8.59 11.89
C PRO A 200 -13.83 9.99 11.54
N TYR A 201 -13.27 10.70 12.53
CA TYR A 201 -12.66 12.02 12.39
C TYR A 201 -11.13 11.96 12.32
N GLY A 202 -10.58 10.77 12.08
CA GLY A 202 -9.16 10.54 11.92
C GLY A 202 -8.58 11.20 10.67
N TYR A 203 -7.25 11.18 10.58
CA TYR A 203 -6.52 11.80 9.50
C TYR A 203 -6.72 11.06 8.17
N ARG A 204 -7.17 11.80 7.14
CA ARG A 204 -7.30 11.33 5.76
C ARG A 204 -6.24 12.02 4.89
N CYS A 205 -5.14 11.33 4.59
CA CYS A 205 -4.06 11.90 3.76
C CYS A 205 -4.27 11.68 2.25
N HIS A 206 -5.37 12.16 1.69
CA HIS A 206 -5.58 12.08 0.25
C HIS A 206 -4.92 13.28 -0.45
N ALA A 207 -3.62 13.18 -0.68
CA ALA A 207 -2.97 13.99 -1.70
C ALA A 207 -3.01 13.21 -3.01
N ASN A 208 -3.87 13.63 -3.94
CA ASN A 208 -3.96 13.02 -5.26
C ASN A 208 -3.65 14.05 -6.36
N THR A 209 -3.44 13.54 -7.58
CA THR A 209 -3.19 14.38 -8.76
C THR A 209 -4.43 15.16 -9.21
N GLY A 210 -5.63 14.72 -8.79
CA GLY A 210 -6.91 15.19 -9.33
C GLY A 210 -7.14 14.81 -10.79
N VAL A 211 -6.31 13.93 -11.35
CA VAL A 211 -6.39 13.46 -12.73
C VAL A 211 -7.13 12.13 -12.76
N PRO A 212 -8.27 12.02 -13.46
CA PRO A 212 -8.93 10.74 -13.66
C PRO A 212 -8.09 9.86 -14.59
N PHE A 213 -8.18 8.54 -14.42
CA PHE A 213 -7.57 7.59 -15.33
C PHE A 213 -8.15 7.79 -16.74
N PRO A 214 -7.31 7.81 -17.79
CA PRO A 214 -7.80 8.00 -19.16
C PRO A 214 -8.78 6.89 -19.55
N ALA A 215 -9.85 7.29 -20.25
CA ALA A 215 -10.92 6.42 -20.74
C ALA A 215 -10.45 5.49 -21.87
#